data_AF-A0A2T0Q8D7-F1
#
_entry.id   AF-A0A2T0Q8D7-F1
#
_cell.length_a   1.000
_cell.length_b   1.000
_cell.length_c   1.000
_cell.angle_alpha   90.00
_cell.angle_beta   90.00
_cell.angle_gamma   90.00
#
_symmetry.space_group_name_H-M   'P 1'
#
loop_
_entity.id
_entity.type
_entity.pdbx_description
1 polymer ?
#
loop_
_entity_poly.entity_id
_entity_poly.type
_entity_poly.pdbx_seq_one_letter_code
_entity_poly.pdbx_strand_id
1 'polypeptide(L)'
;MLRSTPVVASKTVGDEEIHAEFLSDTGRLRIIGGATVRAEWFPPHSWFAIASVAGYSRWGTRPDETDLLRLIENFMRLPVQLAK
;
A
#
# COMPACT_ATOMS: atom_id res chain seq x y z
N MET A 1 8.23 20.83 -10.41
CA MET A 1 7.12 19.88 -10.19
C MET A 1 6.82 19.88 -8.70
N LEU A 2 5.62 20.29 -8.28
CA LEU A 2 5.20 20.16 -6.88
C LEU A 2 5.12 18.67 -6.57
N ARG A 3 5.90 18.19 -5.60
CA ARG A 3 5.78 16.81 -5.12
C ARG A 3 4.47 16.72 -4.34
N SER A 4 3.52 15.93 -4.83
CA SER A 4 2.36 15.57 -4.02
C SER A 4 2.85 14.86 -2.77
N THR A 5 2.34 15.26 -1.61
CA THR A 5 2.59 14.55 -0.35
C THR A 5 2.07 13.13 -0.50
N PRO A 6 2.89 12.09 -0.23
CA PRO A 6 2.40 10.72 -0.26
C PRO A 6 1.24 10.54 0.71
N VAL A 7 0.25 9.76 0.30
CA VAL A 7 -0.75 9.22 1.23
C VAL A 7 -0.07 8.08 1.97
N VAL A 8 -0.13 8.12 3.30
CA VAL A 8 0.51 7.14 4.16
C VAL A 8 -0.50 6.56 5.13
N ALA A 9 -0.32 5.30 5.47
CA ALA A 9 -1.04 4.64 6.55
C ALA A 9 -0.07 3.72 7.30
N SER A 10 -0.27 3.53 8.60
CA SER A 10 0.50 2.59 9.41
C SER A 10 -0.41 1.69 10.22
N LYS A 11 0.07 0.48 10.49
CA LYS A 11 -0.59 -0.46 11.40
C LYS A 11 0.45 -1.32 12.10
N THR A 12 0.36 -1.37 13.42
CA THR A 12 1.15 -2.28 14.25
C THR A 12 0.46 -3.65 14.30
N VAL A 13 1.21 -4.71 14.01
CA VAL A 13 0.75 -6.10 14.07
C VAL A 13 1.76 -6.91 14.86
N GLY A 14 1.39 -7.33 16.08
CA GLY A 14 2.35 -7.90 17.03
C GLY A 14 3.39 -6.85 17.42
N ASP A 15 4.68 -7.18 17.22
CA ASP A 15 5.81 -6.30 17.52
C ASP A 15 6.32 -5.51 16.29
N GLU A 16 5.67 -5.64 15.13
CA GLU A 16 6.11 -4.99 13.90
C GLU A 16 5.16 -3.89 13.44
N GLU A 17 5.72 -2.72 13.11
CA GLU A 17 5.01 -1.65 12.43
C GLU A 17 5.11 -1.80 10.91
N ILE A 18 3.96 -1.89 10.26
CA ILE A 18 3.84 -1.95 8.80
C ILE A 18 3.27 -0.63 8.31
N HIS A 19 3.90 -0.06 7.28
CA HIS A 19 3.47 1.16 6.61
C HIS A 19 3.11 0.89 5.16
N ALA A 20 2.11 1.61 4.66
CA ALA A 20 1.83 1.73 3.24
C ALA A 20 2.07 3.19 2.81
N GLU A 21 2.74 3.37 1.68
CA GLU A 21 3.01 4.68 1.06
C GLU A 21 2.49 4.66 -0.37
N PHE A 22 1.66 5.64 -0.74
CA PHE A 22 1.24 5.86 -2.12
C PHE A 22 1.58 7.27 -2.61
N LEU A 23 2.33 7.35 -3.70
CA LEU A 23 2.70 8.60 -4.36
C LEU A 23 1.78 8.89 -5.54
N SER A 24 0.83 9.80 -5.35
CA SER A 24 -0.18 10.17 -6.36
C SER A 24 0.40 10.63 -7.71
N ASP A 25 1.58 11.26 -7.71
CA ASP A 25 2.21 11.76 -8.94
C ASP A 25 2.70 10.63 -9.86
N THR A 26 3.11 9.51 -9.28
CA THR A 26 3.72 8.38 -10.01
C THR A 26 2.86 7.12 -9.96
N GLY A 27 1.87 7.09 -9.07
CA GLY A 27 1.11 5.89 -8.71
C GLY A 27 1.94 4.81 -8.02
N ARG A 28 3.15 5.11 -7.54
CA ARG A 28 3.98 4.12 -6.84
C ARG A 28 3.39 3.81 -5.47
N LEU A 29 3.29 2.52 -5.18
CA LEU A 29 2.80 1.97 -3.92
C LEU A 29 3.91 1.15 -3.26
N ARG A 30 4.11 1.30 -1.96
CA ARG A 30 5.04 0.49 -1.18
C ARG A 30 4.40 -0.01 0.10
N ILE A 31 4.82 -1.21 0.51
CA ILE A 31 4.62 -1.71 1.87
C ILE A 31 5.99 -1.83 2.53
N ILE A 32 6.14 -1.21 3.69
CA ILE A 32 7.39 -1.12 4.44
C ILE A 32 7.15 -1.76 5.80
N GLY A 33 8.03 -2.67 6.24
CA GLY A 33 8.02 -3.23 7.59
C GLY A 33 9.32 -2.85 8.30
N GLY A 34 9.20 -2.07 9.39
CA GLY A 34 10.35 -1.42 10.01
C GLY A 34 11.15 -0.58 9.00
N ALA A 35 12.41 -0.96 8.75
CA ALA A 35 13.29 -0.28 7.79
C ALA A 35 13.33 -0.92 6.38
N THR A 36 12.55 -1.99 6.14
CA THR A 36 12.65 -2.79 4.90
C THR A 36 11.42 -2.62 4.02
N VAL A 37 11.62 -2.35 2.72
CA VAL A 37 10.54 -2.41 1.73
C VAL A 37 10.18 -3.88 1.50
N ARG A 38 8.99 -4.28 1.93
CA ARG A 38 8.46 -5.64 1.77
C ARG A 38 7.86 -5.87 0.40
N ALA A 39 7.27 -4.83 -0.18
CA ALA A 39 6.73 -4.86 -1.53
C ALA A 39 6.72 -3.47 -2.14
N GLU A 40 6.90 -3.41 -3.45
CA GLU A 40 6.79 -2.18 -4.24
C GLU A 40 6.03 -2.50 -5.54
N TRP A 41 5.05 -1.67 -5.87
CA TRP A 41 4.28 -1.77 -7.10
C TRP A 41 4.20 -0.44 -7.80
N PHE A 42 4.22 -0.51 -9.12
CA PHE A 42 4.01 0.62 -10.03
C PHE A 42 2.71 0.44 -10.79
N PRO A 43 2.17 1.49 -11.42
CA PRO A 43 1.01 1.35 -12.28
C PRO A 43 1.22 0.32 -13.40
N PRO A 44 0.17 -0.42 -13.78
CA PRO A 44 -1.18 -0.39 -13.21
C PRO A 44 -1.34 -1.27 -11.96
N HIS A 45 -0.34 -2.07 -11.58
CA HIS A 45 -0.42 -3.05 -10.50
C HIS A 45 -0.71 -2.41 -9.14
N SER A 46 -0.14 -1.24 -8.86
CA SER A 46 -0.43 -0.48 -7.64
C SER A 46 -1.91 -0.10 -7.55
N TRP A 47 -2.49 0.37 -8.65
CA TRP A 47 -3.90 0.74 -8.72
C TRP A 47 -4.80 -0.49 -8.55
N PHE A 48 -4.46 -1.61 -9.19
CA PHE A 48 -5.19 -2.86 -9.02
C PHE A 48 -5.15 -3.37 -7.57
N ALA A 49 -3.98 -3.32 -6.92
CA ALA A 49 -3.82 -3.72 -5.52
C ALA A 49 -4.74 -2.92 -4.60
N ILE A 50 -4.78 -1.59 -4.76
CA ILE A 50 -5.66 -0.72 -3.98
C ILE A 50 -7.14 -0.98 -4.33
N ALA A 51 -7.48 -1.02 -5.62
CA ALA A 51 -8.87 -1.21 -6.05
C ALA A 51 -9.47 -2.53 -5.54
N SER A 52 -8.65 -3.57 -5.38
CA SER A 52 -9.08 -4.88 -4.87
C SER A 52 -9.56 -4.86 -3.41
N VAL A 53 -9.09 -3.88 -2.60
CA VAL A 53 -9.43 -3.77 -1.17
C VAL A 53 -10.31 -2.56 -0.85
N ALA A 54 -10.32 -1.56 -1.74
CA ALA A 54 -10.94 -0.25 -1.50
C ALA A 54 -12.44 -0.18 -1.88
N GLY A 55 -13.08 -1.33 -2.18
CA GLY A 55 -14.54 -1.43 -2.34
C GLY A 55 -15.16 -0.35 -3.23
N TYR A 56 -14.67 -0.19 -4.47
CA TYR A 56 -15.08 0.81 -5.46
C TYR A 56 -14.54 2.25 -5.29
N SER A 57 -13.64 2.51 -4.33
CA SER A 57 -12.98 3.83 -4.21
C SER A 57 -12.01 4.09 -5.38
N ARG A 58 -12.35 5.09 -6.22
CA ARG A 58 -11.45 5.83 -7.14
C ARG A 58 -10.51 4.98 -8.02
N TRP A 59 -10.91 3.74 -8.32
CA TRP A 59 -10.16 2.78 -9.15
C TRP A 59 -8.69 2.60 -8.73
N GLY A 60 -8.40 2.78 -7.43
CA GLY A 60 -7.05 2.69 -6.88
C GLY A 60 -6.06 3.79 -7.29
N THR A 61 -6.51 4.81 -8.02
CA THR A 61 -5.66 5.91 -8.49
C THR A 61 -5.50 7.05 -7.48
N ARG A 62 -6.44 7.14 -6.53
CA ARG A 62 -6.49 8.16 -5.46
C ARG A 62 -6.94 7.50 -4.15
N PRO A 63 -6.14 6.61 -3.55
CA PRO A 63 -6.45 6.07 -2.23
C PRO A 63 -6.47 7.18 -1.19
N ASP A 64 -7.26 6.98 -0.14
CA ASP A 64 -7.04 7.66 1.14
C ASP A 64 -6.39 6.70 2.15
N GLU A 65 -6.15 7.20 3.35
CA GLU A 65 -5.55 6.43 4.44
C GLU A 65 -6.33 5.15 4.76
N THR A 66 -7.67 5.18 4.67
CA THR A 66 -8.51 4.02 4.95
C THR A 66 -8.31 2.92 3.91
N ASP A 67 -8.18 3.30 2.64
CA ASP A 67 -7.88 2.38 1.55
C ASP A 67 -6.50 1.71 1.76
N LEU A 68 -5.50 2.47 2.22
CA LEU A 68 -4.17 1.94 2.53
C LEU A 68 -4.16 1.05 3.78
N LEU A 69 -4.96 1.35 4.80
CA LEU A 69 -5.12 0.47 5.97
C LEU A 69 -5.70 -0.89 5.58
N ARG A 70 -6.75 -0.91 4.73
CA ARG A 70 -7.31 -2.15 4.19
C ARG A 70 -6.30 -2.93 3.35
N LEU A 71 -5.44 -2.22 2.61
CA LEU A 71 -4.36 -2.84 1.85
C LEU A 71 -3.34 -3.52 2.77
N ILE A 72 -2.93 -2.87 3.87
CA ILE A 72 -2.02 -3.48 4.86
C ILE A 72 -2.67 -4.74 5.45
N GLU A 73 -3.94 -4.67 5.83
CA GLU A 73 -4.68 -5.82 6.36
C GLU A 73 -4.74 -6.99 5.38
N ASN A 74 -5.02 -6.71 4.11
CA ASN A 74 -5.03 -7.73 3.06
C ASN A 74 -3.64 -8.31 2.82
N PHE A 75 -2.59 -7.48 2.78
CA PHE A 75 -1.21 -7.91 2.60
C PHE A 75 -0.77 -8.85 3.72
N MET A 76 -1.13 -8.55 4.97
CA MET A 76 -0.79 -9.38 6.13
C MET A 76 -1.63 -10.67 6.22
N ARG A 77 -2.82 -10.70 5.61
CA ARG A 77 -3.66 -11.90 5.55
C ARG A 77 -3.14 -12.93 4.55
N LEU A 78 -2.41 -12.50 3.53
CA LEU A 78 -1.79 -13.41 2.58
C LEU A 78 -0.56 -14.04 3.25
N PRO A 79 -0.45 -15.38 3.33
CA PRO A 79 0.80 -15.99 3.74
C PRO A 79 1.87 -15.49 2.77
N VAL A 80 2.96 -14.92 3.32
CA VAL A 80 4.15 -14.54 2.55
C VAL A 80 4.50 -15.73 1.67
N GLN A 81 4.18 -15.66 0.38
CA GLN A 81 4.68 -16.63 -0.58
C GLN A 81 6.16 -16.36 -0.66
N LEU A 82 6.92 -17.13 0.12
CA LEU A 82 8.34 -17.34 -0.04
C LEU A 82 8.55 -17.75 -1.50
N ALA A 83 8.92 -16.78 -2.34
CA ALA A 83 9.56 -17.06 -3.60
C ALA A 83 10.90 -17.73 -3.26
N LYS A 84 10.99 -19.02 -3.59
CA LYS A 84 12.22 -19.82 -3.60
C LYS A 84 13.20 -19.27 -4.61
#